data_AF-A0A1H3CQH7-F1
#
_entry.id   AF-A0A1H3CQH7-F1
#
_cell.length_a   1.000
_cell.length_b   1.000
_cell.length_c   1.000
_cell.angle_alpha   90.00
_cell.angle_beta   90.00
_cell.angle_gamma   90.00
#
_symmetry.space_group_name_H-M   'P 1'
#
loop_
_entity.id
_entity.type
_entity.pdbx_description
1 polymer ?
#
loop_
_entity_poly.entity_id
_entity_poly.type
_entity_poly.pdbx_seq_one_letter_code
_entity_poly.pdbx_strand_id
1 'polypeptide(L)'
;MAADLIGTLATASEGDEVRITLATDGATVRGVTFESPIVTRVAAVSEETVDARQKDVDIEGIVDRRILRLVPLGDDDAHAAYVLETRSPVVGSDSIEPLRAQPRDGCGPSDPVTSYPEIGAVESVTVRS
;
A
#
# COMPACT_ATOMS: atom_id res chain seq x y z
N MET A 1 -13.16 11.33 -1.44
CA MET A 1 -12.82 9.89 -1.37
C MET A 1 -11.32 9.69 -1.29
N ALA A 2 -10.55 9.74 -2.39
CA ALA A 2 -9.09 9.53 -2.32
C ALA A 2 -8.38 10.51 -1.36
N ALA A 3 -8.71 11.81 -1.41
CA ALA A 3 -8.14 12.80 -0.49
C ALA A 3 -8.43 12.51 1.00
N ASP A 4 -9.63 12.00 1.33
CA ASP A 4 -10.00 11.67 2.72
C ASP A 4 -9.21 10.46 3.24
N LEU A 5 -9.03 9.46 2.38
CA LEU A 5 -8.18 8.29 2.64
C LEU A 5 -6.71 8.69 2.81
N ILE A 6 -6.18 9.55 1.94
CA ILE A 6 -4.79 10.04 2.04
C ILE A 6 -4.62 10.82 3.35
N GLY A 7 -5.56 11.69 3.70
CA GLY A 7 -5.55 12.39 4.99
C GLY A 7 -5.52 11.42 6.18
N THR A 8 -6.25 10.31 6.11
CA THR A 8 -6.24 9.25 7.13
C THR A 8 -4.91 8.49 7.17
N LEU A 9 -4.33 8.17 6.02
CA LEU A 9 -3.05 7.47 5.92
C LEU A 9 -1.85 8.34 6.30
N ALA A 10 -1.98 9.66 6.18
CA ALA A 10 -0.98 10.63 6.62
C ALA A 10 -0.81 10.61 8.15
N THR A 11 -1.83 10.21 8.92
CA THR A 11 -1.72 10.10 10.38
C THR A 11 -1.11 8.78 10.84
N ALA A 12 -1.02 7.77 9.97
CA ALA A 12 -0.53 6.44 10.33
C ALA A 12 0.98 6.46 10.63
N SER A 13 1.35 5.83 11.75
CA SER A 13 2.71 5.73 12.26
C SER A 13 3.09 4.28 12.53
N GLU A 14 4.39 3.99 12.69
CA GLU A 14 4.86 2.65 13.04
C GLU A 14 4.19 2.12 14.31
N GLY A 15 3.72 0.87 14.25
CA GLY A 15 2.98 0.23 15.34
C GLY A 15 1.46 0.34 15.24
N ASP A 16 0.93 1.29 14.48
CA ASP A 16 -0.51 1.48 14.32
C ASP A 16 -1.18 0.27 13.65
N GLU A 17 -2.38 -0.08 14.11
CA GLU A 17 -3.24 -1.03 13.41
C GLU A 17 -3.96 -0.33 12.26
N VAL A 18 -3.89 -0.93 11.08
CA VAL A 18 -4.56 -0.46 9.87
C VAL A 18 -5.57 -1.50 9.44
N ARG A 19 -6.83 -1.09 9.29
CA ARG A 19 -7.89 -1.88 8.66
C ARG A 19 -8.11 -1.36 7.25
N ILE A 20 -8.00 -2.24 6.27
CA ILE A 20 -8.12 -1.90 4.85
C ILE A 20 -9.33 -2.63 4.28
N THR A 21 -10.33 -1.87 3.87
CA THR A 21 -11.48 -2.39 3.13
C THR A 21 -11.15 -2.34 1.64
N LEU A 22 -11.18 -3.49 0.99
CA LEU A 22 -11.04 -3.59 -0.46
C LEU A 22 -12.38 -3.24 -1.12
N ALA A 23 -12.32 -2.78 -2.38
CA ALA A 23 -13.51 -2.54 -3.21
C ALA A 23 -14.26 -3.82 -3.62
N THR A 24 -13.70 -4.98 -3.30
CA THR A 24 -14.31 -6.30 -3.45
C THR A 24 -14.39 -6.98 -2.09
N ASP A 25 -15.32 -7.93 -1.93
CA ASP A 25 -15.50 -8.67 -0.66
C ASP A 25 -14.27 -9.50 -0.28
N GLY A 26 -13.39 -9.80 -1.24
CA GLY A 26 -12.13 -10.48 -1.01
C GLY A 26 -11.28 -10.59 -2.28
N ALA A 27 -10.10 -11.20 -2.12
CA ALA A 27 -9.15 -11.49 -3.20
C ALA A 27 -8.36 -12.76 -2.89
N THR A 28 -7.88 -13.45 -3.93
CA THR A 28 -6.96 -14.58 -3.74
C THR A 28 -5.66 -14.29 -4.47
N VAL A 29 -4.57 -14.19 -3.71
CA VAL A 29 -3.22 -13.92 -4.25
C VAL A 29 -2.30 -15.03 -3.79
N ARG A 30 -1.66 -15.71 -4.76
CA ARG A 30 -0.70 -16.80 -4.51
C ARG A 30 -1.22 -17.91 -3.57
N GLY A 31 -2.52 -18.18 -3.60
CA GLY A 31 -3.16 -19.22 -2.79
C GLY A 31 -3.61 -18.77 -1.40
N VAL A 32 -3.31 -17.53 -0.99
CA VAL A 32 -3.87 -16.91 0.23
C VAL A 32 -5.16 -16.19 -0.15
N THR A 33 -6.22 -16.46 0.61
CA THR A 33 -7.51 -15.76 0.47
C THR A 33 -7.59 -14.64 1.48
N PHE A 34 -7.86 -13.44 0.99
CA PHE A 34 -8.05 -12.22 1.75
C PHE A 34 -9.54 -11.94 1.86
N GLU A 35 -10.02 -11.83 3.09
CA GLU A 35 -11.36 -11.33 3.37
C GLU A 35 -11.27 -9.83 3.67
N SER A 36 -12.18 -9.04 3.09
CA SER A 36 -12.31 -7.63 3.40
C SER A 36 -13.13 -7.46 4.70
N PRO A 37 -12.68 -6.69 5.70
CA PRO A 37 -11.47 -5.87 5.73
C PRO A 37 -10.21 -6.65 6.16
N ILE A 38 -9.09 -6.33 5.53
CA ILE A 38 -7.77 -6.85 5.90
C ILE A 38 -7.23 -6.05 7.10
N VAL A 39 -6.92 -6.75 8.19
CA VAL A 39 -6.35 -6.15 9.40
C VAL A 39 -4.84 -6.38 9.43
N THR A 40 -4.07 -5.31 9.55
CA THR A 40 -2.61 -5.33 9.45
C THR A 40 -1.99 -4.29 10.39
N ARG A 41 -0.67 -4.29 10.58
CA ARG A 41 0.04 -3.28 11.40
C ARG A 41 1.09 -2.53 10.59
N VAL A 42 1.28 -1.24 10.82
CA VAL A 42 2.37 -0.48 10.18
C VAL A 42 3.71 -0.93 10.75
N ALA A 43 4.57 -1.45 9.88
CA ALA A 43 5.96 -1.77 10.20
C ALA A 43 6.89 -0.57 9.95
N ALA A 44 6.66 0.15 8.85
CA ALA A 44 7.49 1.27 8.44
C ALA A 44 6.67 2.24 7.59
N VAL A 45 7.03 3.52 7.67
CA VAL A 45 6.49 4.59 6.81
C VAL A 45 7.65 5.22 6.06
N SER A 46 7.51 5.37 4.74
CA SER A 46 8.47 6.06 3.90
C SER A 46 7.77 7.15 3.11
N GLU A 47 8.35 8.34 3.08
CA GLU A 47 7.86 9.49 2.33
C GLU A 47 8.98 10.00 1.43
N GLU A 48 8.66 10.24 0.17
CA GLU A 48 9.58 10.85 -0.78
C GLU A 48 8.85 11.83 -1.70
N THR A 49 9.48 12.97 -1.98
CA THR A 49 9.05 13.89 -3.03
C THR A 49 9.81 13.56 -4.30
N VAL A 50 9.10 13.08 -5.32
CA VAL A 50 9.66 12.71 -6.62
C VAL A 50 9.47 13.86 -7.60
N ASP A 51 10.57 14.48 -8.04
CA ASP A 51 10.56 15.38 -9.19
C ASP A 51 10.73 14.57 -10.47
N ALA A 52 9.67 14.50 -11.28
CA ALA A 52 9.67 13.83 -12.57
C ALA A 52 10.85 14.22 -13.47
N ARG A 53 11.32 15.46 -13.39
CA ARG A 53 12.44 15.96 -14.21
C ARG A 53 13.79 15.36 -13.80
N GLN A 54 13.90 14.76 -12.62
CA GLN A 54 15.16 14.29 -12.04
C GLN A 54 15.29 12.77 -12.00
N LYS A 55 14.20 12.02 -12.16
CA LYS A 55 14.16 10.58 -11.86
C LYS A 55 13.81 9.67 -13.05
N ASP A 56 13.71 10.19 -14.27
CA ASP A 56 13.32 9.40 -15.47
C ASP A 56 12.04 8.56 -15.22
N VAL A 57 11.06 9.17 -14.56
CA VAL A 57 9.78 8.52 -14.23
C VAL A 57 8.71 9.09 -15.14
N ASP A 58 7.87 8.23 -15.73
CA ASP A 58 6.72 8.59 -16.56
C ASP A 58 5.58 9.23 -15.73
N ILE A 59 5.89 10.29 -15.01
CA ILE A 59 4.94 11.06 -14.20
C ILE A 59 5.15 12.53 -14.56
N GLU A 60 4.09 13.33 -14.68
CA GLU A 60 4.26 14.78 -14.94
C GLU A 60 4.34 15.55 -13.62
N GLY A 61 5.48 16.18 -13.34
CA GLY A 61 5.64 17.15 -12.24
C GLY A 61 6.23 16.60 -10.95
N ILE A 62 5.99 17.31 -9.85
CA ILE A 62 6.44 16.93 -8.50
C ILE A 62 5.34 16.12 -7.84
N VAL A 63 5.68 14.96 -7.29
CA VAL A 63 4.73 14.05 -6.64
C VAL A 63 5.23 13.68 -5.26
N ASP A 64 4.43 13.98 -4.25
CA ASP A 64 4.64 13.47 -2.91
C ASP A 64 4.11 12.04 -2.85
N ARG A 65 5.00 11.10 -2.57
CA ARG A 65 4.71 9.68 -2.46
C ARG A 65 4.88 9.26 -1.02
N ARG A 66 3.88 8.58 -0.48
CA ARG A 66 3.92 7.96 0.84
C ARG A 66 3.66 6.47 0.71
N ILE A 67 4.53 5.68 1.31
CA ILE A 67 4.53 4.22 1.25
C ILE A 67 4.45 3.70 2.68
N LEU A 68 3.36 2.99 2.99
CA LEU A 68 3.23 2.24 4.24
C LEU A 68 3.60 0.79 3.96
N ARG A 69 4.56 0.29 4.74
CA ARG A 69 4.90 -1.12 4.80
C ARG A 69 4.17 -1.73 5.98
N LEU A 70 3.36 -2.75 5.71
CA LEU A 70 2.42 -3.31 6.66
C LEU A 70 2.76 -4.78 6.94
N VAL A 71 2.66 -5.21 8.19
CA VAL A 71 2.90 -6.60 8.60
C VAL A 71 1.56 -7.32 8.75
N PRO A 72 1.40 -8.50 8.11
CA PRO A 72 0.24 -9.36 8.33
C PRO A 72 0.04 -9.65 9.82
N LEU A 73 -1.20 -9.56 10.31
CA LEU A 73 -1.54 -9.86 11.72
C LEU A 73 -2.13 -11.27 11.92
N GLY A 74 -2.28 -12.07 10.86
CA GLY A 74 -2.82 -13.43 10.90
C GLY A 74 -1.81 -14.50 10.46
N ASP A 75 -2.31 -15.69 10.16
CA ASP A 75 -1.51 -16.85 9.71
C ASP A 75 -1.05 -16.76 8.24
N ASP A 76 -0.92 -15.55 7.67
CA ASP A 76 -0.33 -15.39 6.35
C ASP A 76 1.18 -15.62 6.44
N ASP A 77 1.60 -16.83 6.05
CA ASP A 77 2.99 -17.24 5.99
C ASP A 77 3.62 -17.06 4.59
N ALA A 78 2.80 -16.79 3.57
CA ALA A 78 3.20 -16.64 2.17
C ALA A 78 3.76 -15.24 1.86
N HIS A 79 3.25 -14.22 2.53
CA HIS A 79 3.65 -12.83 2.33
C HIS A 79 4.47 -12.30 3.52
N ALA A 80 5.55 -11.57 3.22
CA ALA A 80 6.37 -10.92 4.24
C ALA A 80 5.78 -9.58 4.70
N ALA A 81 5.10 -8.88 3.79
CA ALA A 81 4.52 -7.56 4.06
C ALA A 81 3.40 -7.26 3.06
N TYR A 82 2.55 -6.30 3.39
CA TYR A 82 1.71 -5.60 2.43
C TYR A 82 2.24 -4.19 2.22
N VAL A 83 2.01 -3.65 1.04
CA VAL A 83 2.46 -2.31 0.65
C VAL A 83 1.25 -1.51 0.21
N LEU A 84 1.06 -0.36 0.85
CA LEU A 84 0.06 0.62 0.49
C LEU A 84 0.76 1.93 0.11
N GLU A 85 0.45 2.45 -1.06
CA GLU A 85 1.09 3.63 -1.61
C GLU A 85 0.06 4.69 -1.97
N THR A 86 0.33 5.93 -1.56
CA THR A 86 -0.43 7.11 -1.94
C THR A 86 0.46 8.06 -2.73
N ARG A 87 -0.15 8.74 -3.71
CA ARG A 87 0.51 9.73 -4.55
C ARG A 87 -0.30 11.01 -4.57
N SER A 88 0.35 12.10 -4.23
CA SER A 88 -0.19 13.45 -4.25
C SER A 88 0.63 14.31 -5.20
N PRO A 89 0.25 14.39 -6.49
CA PRO A 89 0.93 15.24 -7.45
C PRO A 89 0.58 16.71 -7.21
N VAL A 90 1.55 17.61 -7.43
CA VAL A 90 1.33 19.06 -7.36
C VAL A 90 0.28 19.52 -8.40
N VAL A 91 0.26 18.87 -9.56
CA VAL A 91 -0.73 19.10 -10.61
C VAL A 91 -1.38 17.76 -10.95
N GLY A 92 -2.69 17.65 -10.75
CA GLY A 92 -3.43 16.42 -11.01
C GLY A 92 -4.36 16.08 -9.86
N SER A 93 -4.69 14.80 -9.74
CA SER A 93 -5.53 14.31 -8.65
C SER A 93 -4.74 13.33 -7.79
N ASP A 94 -4.99 13.43 -6.49
CA ASP A 94 -4.59 12.45 -5.50
C ASP A 94 -5.02 11.03 -5.91
N SER A 95 -4.13 10.07 -5.72
CA SER A 95 -4.38 8.68 -6.05
C SER A 95 -3.83 7.74 -4.98
N ILE A 96 -4.48 6.59 -4.88
CA ILE A 96 -4.10 5.50 -4.00
C ILE A 96 -3.92 4.29 -4.88
N GLU A 97 -2.73 3.72 -4.81
CA GLU A 97 -2.40 2.51 -5.54
C GLU A 97 -3.12 1.30 -4.93
N PRO A 98 -3.42 0.25 -5.72
CA PRO A 98 -3.95 -0.99 -5.19
C PRO A 98 -3.07 -1.52 -4.05
N LEU A 99 -3.70 -2.16 -3.06
CA LEU A 99 -2.96 -2.87 -2.01
C LEU A 99 -2.17 -4.00 -2.67
N ARG A 100 -0.87 -4.09 -2.37
CA ARG A 100 0.02 -5.11 -2.94
C ARG A 100 0.62 -5.98 -1.85
N ALA A 101 0.88 -7.24 -2.18
CA ALA A 101 1.51 -8.19 -1.26
C ALA A 101 2.98 -8.42 -1.63
N GLN A 102 3.88 -8.11 -0.71
CA GLN A 102 5.27 -8.50 -0.85
C GLN A 102 5.43 -9.99 -0.49
N PRO A 103 5.92 -10.83 -1.42
CA PRO A 103 6.22 -12.21 -1.13
C PRO A 103 7.30 -12.36 -0.06
N ARG A 104 7.23 -13.44 0.71
CA ARG A 104 8.33 -13.81 1.62
C ARG A 104 9.55 -14.28 0.84
N ASP A 105 10.75 -13.91 1.27
CA ASP A 105 11.99 -14.33 0.62
C ASP A 105 12.05 -15.86 0.50
N GLY A 106 12.31 -16.35 -0.73
CA GLY A 106 12.24 -17.77 -1.08
C GLY A 106 10.89 -18.22 -1.68
N CYS A 107 9.87 -17.35 -1.70
CA CYS A 107 8.58 -17.60 -2.33
C CYS A 107 8.45 -16.80 -3.65
N GLY A 108 8.88 -17.40 -4.76
CA GLY A 108 8.81 -16.80 -6.11
C GLY A 108 9.98 -15.85 -6.45
N PRO A 109 9.99 -15.27 -7.66
CA PRO A 109 11.12 -14.45 -8.14
C PRO A 109 11.28 -13.17 -7.32
N SER A 110 12.53 -12.80 -7.04
CA SER A 110 12.95 -11.60 -6.33
C SER A 110 12.76 -10.36 -7.20
N ASP A 111 11.52 -10.01 -7.49
CA ASP A 111 11.28 -8.81 -8.28
C ASP A 111 11.42 -7.52 -7.46
N PRO A 112 11.86 -6.41 -8.08
CA PRO A 112 11.88 -5.10 -7.44
C PRO A 112 10.49 -4.68 -6.95
N VAL A 113 10.45 -3.79 -5.94
CA VAL A 113 9.25 -3.26 -5.25
C VAL A 113 8.12 -2.81 -6.20
N THR A 114 8.43 -2.53 -7.46
CA THR A 114 7.50 -2.09 -8.50
C THR A 114 6.57 -3.19 -9.06
N SER A 115 6.75 -4.49 -8.77
CA SER A 115 5.92 -5.57 -9.35
C SER A 115 5.32 -6.55 -8.36
N TYR A 116 5.11 -6.12 -7.11
CA TYR A 116 4.37 -6.94 -6.15
C TYR A 116 2.95 -7.25 -6.65
N PRO A 117 2.46 -8.49 -6.49
CA PRO A 117 1.12 -8.86 -6.89
C PRO A 117 0.07 -7.99 -6.18
N GLU A 118 -0.90 -7.52 -6.95
CA GLU A 118 -2.02 -6.73 -6.46
C GLU A 118 -3.03 -7.64 -5.75
N ILE A 119 -3.42 -7.23 -4.54
CA ILE A 119 -4.53 -7.81 -3.79
C ILE A 119 -5.84 -7.19 -4.28
N GLY A 120 -5.89 -5.86 -4.38
CA GLY A 120 -7.07 -5.17 -4.88
C GLY A 120 -7.09 -3.67 -4.62
N ALA A 121 -8.04 -2.98 -5.24
CA ALA A 121 -8.27 -1.56 -5.02
C ALA A 121 -8.78 -1.30 -3.60
N VAL A 122 -8.28 -0.24 -2.97
CA VAL A 122 -8.67 0.16 -1.62
C VAL A 122 -9.88 1.07 -1.67
N GLU A 123 -10.94 0.70 -0.95
CA GLU A 123 -12.17 1.50 -0.84
C GLU A 123 -12.15 2.41 0.39
N SER A 124 -11.72 1.88 1.55
CA SER A 124 -11.62 2.66 2.79
C SER A 124 -10.49 2.15 3.68
N VAL A 125 -9.94 3.03 4.51
CA VAL A 125 -8.93 2.70 5.51
C VAL A 125 -9.31 3.28 6.85
N THR A 126 -9.05 2.53 7.93
CA THR A 126 -9.10 3.04 9.31
C THR A 126 -7.78 2.77 9.99
N VAL A 127 -7.22 3.79 10.63
CA VAL A 127 -5.99 3.70 11.43
C VAL A 127 -6.36 3.77 12.91
N ARG A 128 -5.77 2.90 13.72
CA ARG A 128 -5.89 2.92 15.18
C ARG A 128 -4.50 2.87 15.80
N SER A 129 -4.22 3.86 16.64
CA SER A 129 -3.02 3.94 17.46
C SER A 129 -3.14 3.21 18.79
#